data_AF-A0A645CAP7-F1
#
_entry.id   AF-A0A645CAP7-F1
#
_cell.length_a   1.000
_cell.length_b   1.000
_cell.length_c   1.000
_cell.angle_alpha   90.00
_cell.angle_beta   90.00
_cell.angle_gamma   90.00
#
_symmetry.space_group_name_H-M   'P 1'
#
loop_
_entity.id
_entity.type
_entity.pdbx_description
1 polymer ?
#
loop_
_entity_poly.entity_id
_entity_poly.type
_entity_poly.pdbx_seq_one_letter_code
_entity_poly.pdbx_strand_id
1 'polypeptide(L)'
;MKRRTELAVRHGACARVADLTRNGYPDLIIGTHTDTPVSGELSPHQPHHSFIHIYWNGPDGLRENNKTILRADACDALCVADFNGDGWLDIFACSYHGGVDRDIHSFLYWNRQGEFKAADRQLIYTHSASGCLAADFNEDGFVDLAVANHKVNGDHLGFSSVWYNGPEGFDKRRRTDLPTAGPHGMTALEPGNALTRGPEEYYESAPFELPSGAVLRKACWEGTIPAKCWVKIQFRVAASKDGLERTAWSRPFGCDEALPPELSTAGCWAQYRLELGAFNSLRSPRLTRVAVEYAV
;
A
#
# COMPACT_ATOMS: atom_id res chain seq x y z
N MET A 1 -9.69 -21.06 -23.06
CA MET A 1 -8.75 -19.94 -23.31
C MET A 1 -7.97 -19.67 -22.04
N LYS A 2 -6.63 -19.79 -22.04
CA LYS A 2 -5.83 -19.49 -20.84
C LYS A 2 -5.64 -17.98 -20.75
N ARG A 3 -6.44 -17.31 -19.90
CA ARG A 3 -6.23 -15.91 -19.49
C ARG A 3 -4.98 -15.83 -18.60
N ARG A 4 -3.79 -15.89 -19.19
CA ARG A 4 -2.51 -15.77 -18.48
C ARG A 4 -1.49 -14.99 -19.30
N THR A 5 -0.66 -14.23 -18.61
CA THR A 5 0.58 -13.64 -19.13
C THR A 5 1.76 -14.29 -18.39
N GLU A 6 2.82 -14.61 -19.08
CA GLU A 6 4.07 -15.09 -18.47
C GLU A 6 5.01 -13.90 -18.28
N LEU A 7 5.50 -13.72 -17.04
CA LEU A 7 6.45 -12.67 -16.64
C LEU A 7 7.68 -13.37 -16.05
N ALA A 8 8.85 -13.09 -16.60
CA ALA A 8 10.09 -13.77 -16.26
C ALA A 8 10.85 -13.02 -15.16
N VAL A 9 10.81 -13.58 -13.95
CA VAL A 9 11.68 -13.16 -12.84
C VAL A 9 12.39 -14.38 -12.26
N ARG A 10 13.72 -14.33 -12.26
CA ARG A 10 14.56 -15.39 -11.69
C ARG A 10 14.69 -15.15 -10.18
N HIS A 11 14.56 -16.19 -9.37
CA HIS A 11 14.69 -16.12 -7.90
C HIS A 11 13.83 -15.02 -7.23
N GLY A 12 12.60 -14.82 -7.72
CA GLY A 12 11.62 -13.96 -7.05
C GLY A 12 11.39 -14.44 -5.62
N ALA A 13 11.55 -13.55 -4.65
CA ALA A 13 11.49 -13.84 -3.22
C ALA A 13 10.29 -13.16 -2.55
N CYS A 14 9.92 -11.96 -3.03
CA CYS A 14 8.74 -11.25 -2.58
C CYS A 14 8.03 -10.55 -3.75
N ALA A 15 6.74 -10.27 -3.57
CA ALA A 15 5.96 -9.48 -4.51
C ALA A 15 5.04 -8.50 -3.78
N ARG A 16 4.76 -7.36 -4.43
CA ARG A 16 3.74 -6.38 -4.03
C ARG A 16 2.97 -5.91 -5.25
N VAL A 17 1.80 -5.36 -4.97
CA VAL A 17 0.93 -4.73 -5.95
C VAL A 17 0.60 -3.32 -5.45
N ALA A 18 0.62 -2.35 -6.36
CA ALA A 18 0.23 -0.96 -6.15
C ALA A 18 0.07 -0.26 -7.50
N ASP A 19 -0.75 0.78 -7.59
CA ASP A 19 -0.80 1.68 -8.75
C ASP A 19 0.26 2.78 -8.59
N LEU A 20 1.46 2.51 -9.05
CA LEU A 20 2.62 3.40 -8.94
C LEU A 20 2.56 4.56 -9.94
N THR A 21 1.68 4.46 -10.94
CA THR A 21 1.52 5.44 -12.02
C THR A 21 0.23 6.26 -11.92
N ARG A 22 -0.65 5.93 -10.96
CA ARG A 22 -1.99 6.53 -10.77
C ARG A 22 -2.89 6.39 -12.00
N ASN A 23 -2.70 5.32 -12.77
CA ASN A 23 -3.46 5.08 -14.00
C ASN A 23 -4.72 4.22 -13.77
N GLY A 24 -4.97 3.80 -12.53
CA GLY A 24 -6.09 2.94 -12.12
C GLY A 24 -5.82 1.44 -12.28
N TYR A 25 -4.64 1.05 -12.76
CA TYR A 25 -4.26 -0.34 -12.95
C TYR A 25 -3.13 -0.72 -11.97
N PRO A 26 -3.28 -1.83 -11.22
CA PRO A 26 -2.24 -2.27 -10.30
C PRO A 26 -0.97 -2.72 -11.04
N ASP A 27 0.16 -2.09 -10.75
CA ASP A 27 1.50 -2.53 -11.15
C ASP A 27 1.98 -3.68 -10.26
N LEU A 28 2.88 -4.52 -10.79
CA LEU A 28 3.43 -5.67 -10.08
C LEU A 28 4.92 -5.47 -9.78
N ILE A 29 5.27 -5.50 -8.50
CA ILE A 29 6.64 -5.27 -8.02
C ILE A 29 7.18 -6.61 -7.48
N ILE A 30 8.33 -7.06 -7.94
CA ILE A 30 8.94 -8.34 -7.53
C ILE A 30 10.39 -8.10 -7.11
N GLY A 31 10.72 -8.42 -5.85
CA GLY A 31 12.09 -8.44 -5.35
C GLY A 31 12.73 -9.83 -5.51
N THR A 32 14.01 -9.89 -5.83
CA THR A 32 14.75 -11.15 -6.02
C THR A 32 15.79 -11.39 -4.92
N HIS A 33 16.02 -12.65 -4.53
CA HIS A 33 17.00 -12.97 -3.50
C HIS A 33 18.44 -13.06 -4.03
N THR A 34 18.65 -13.73 -5.16
CA THR A 34 19.99 -13.90 -5.74
C THR A 34 19.94 -13.94 -7.27
N ASP A 35 20.87 -13.27 -7.92
CA ASP A 35 21.28 -13.66 -9.28
C ASP A 35 22.41 -14.68 -9.16
N THR A 36 22.20 -15.87 -9.72
CA THR A 36 23.27 -16.86 -9.88
C THR A 36 24.02 -16.49 -11.16
N PRO A 37 25.35 -16.30 -11.16
CA PRO A 37 26.11 -16.22 -12.40
C PRO A 37 25.73 -17.42 -13.27
N VAL A 38 25.56 -17.20 -14.57
CA VAL A 38 25.17 -18.21 -15.57
C VAL A 38 26.08 -19.45 -15.55
N SER A 39 27.26 -19.36 -14.90
CA SER A 39 28.26 -20.42 -14.78
C SER A 39 28.38 -21.09 -13.39
N GLY A 40 27.53 -20.79 -12.41
CA GLY A 40 27.48 -21.55 -11.15
C GLY A 40 28.66 -21.37 -10.18
N GLU A 41 29.64 -20.52 -10.47
CA GLU A 41 30.72 -20.17 -9.55
C GLU A 41 30.44 -18.83 -8.86
N LEU A 42 30.39 -18.85 -7.52
CA LEU A 42 30.31 -17.66 -6.68
C LEU A 42 31.71 -17.06 -6.55
N SER A 43 31.98 -15.92 -7.17
CA SER A 43 33.18 -15.14 -6.84
C SER A 43 32.95 -14.44 -5.50
N PRO A 44 33.83 -14.62 -4.48
CA PRO A 44 33.66 -14.03 -3.14
C PRO A 44 33.61 -12.49 -3.10
N HIS A 45 33.90 -11.83 -4.23
CA HIS A 45 34.10 -10.38 -4.33
C HIS A 45 33.27 -9.72 -5.43
N GLN A 46 32.36 -10.44 -6.10
CA GLN A 46 31.43 -9.83 -7.06
C GLN A 46 30.10 -9.49 -6.36
N PRO A 47 29.51 -8.33 -6.65
CA PRO A 47 28.19 -7.98 -6.12
C PRO A 47 27.19 -9.04 -6.57
N HIS A 48 26.51 -9.67 -5.61
CA HIS A 48 25.36 -10.51 -5.91
C HIS A 48 24.28 -9.57 -6.43
N HIS A 49 24.14 -9.49 -7.74
CA HIS A 49 23.11 -8.66 -8.33
C HIS A 49 21.76 -9.23 -7.86
N SER A 50 20.99 -8.43 -7.15
CA SER A 50 19.59 -8.66 -6.89
C SER A 50 18.85 -7.46 -7.44
N PHE A 51 17.58 -7.64 -7.77
CA PHE A 51 16.82 -6.62 -8.45
C PHE A 51 15.40 -6.54 -7.93
N ILE A 52 14.84 -5.34 -8.08
CA ILE A 52 13.41 -5.10 -8.01
C ILE A 52 12.94 -4.98 -9.46
N HIS A 53 12.01 -5.83 -9.86
CA HIS A 53 11.33 -5.78 -11.14
C HIS A 53 9.97 -5.11 -10.94
N ILE A 54 9.76 -3.96 -11.57
CA ILE A 54 8.47 -3.27 -11.57
C ILE A 54 7.85 -3.48 -12.95
N TYR A 55 6.80 -4.30 -13.02
CA TYR A 55 6.01 -4.49 -14.23
C TYR A 55 4.85 -3.49 -14.25
N TRP A 56 4.88 -2.61 -15.24
CA TRP A 56 3.90 -1.56 -15.41
C TRP A 56 2.64 -2.10 -16.08
N ASN A 57 1.49 -1.87 -15.45
CA ASN A 57 0.20 -2.33 -15.92
C ASN A 57 -0.60 -1.18 -16.55
N GLY A 58 -1.68 -1.53 -17.24
CA GLY A 58 -2.53 -0.57 -17.94
C GLY A 58 -3.73 -1.26 -18.59
N PRO A 59 -4.48 -0.55 -19.45
CA PRO A 59 -5.67 -1.10 -20.12
C PRO A 59 -5.38 -2.36 -20.95
N ASP A 60 -4.15 -2.51 -21.43
CA ASP A 60 -3.73 -3.66 -22.21
C ASP A 60 -3.19 -4.84 -21.37
N GLY A 61 -3.17 -4.71 -20.05
CA GLY A 61 -2.62 -5.69 -19.12
C GLY A 61 -1.09 -5.71 -19.01
N LEU A 62 -0.59 -6.53 -18.09
CA LEU A 62 0.84 -6.73 -17.83
C LEU A 62 1.55 -7.33 -19.06
N ARG A 63 2.79 -6.89 -19.32
CA ARG A 63 3.64 -7.36 -20.43
C ARG A 63 5.08 -7.53 -19.96
N GLU A 64 5.76 -8.58 -20.43
CA GLU A 64 7.13 -8.90 -20.01
C GLU A 64 8.13 -7.77 -20.28
N ASN A 65 7.99 -7.07 -21.41
CA ASN A 65 8.90 -6.01 -21.81
C ASN A 65 8.54 -4.63 -21.23
N ASN A 66 7.43 -4.51 -20.50
CA ASN A 66 7.00 -3.24 -19.90
C ASN A 66 7.43 -3.21 -18.43
N LYS A 67 8.73 -3.10 -18.18
CA LYS A 67 9.26 -3.14 -16.82
C LYS A 67 10.44 -2.20 -16.58
N THR A 68 10.54 -1.73 -15.34
CA THR A 68 11.73 -1.09 -14.78
C THR A 68 12.46 -2.08 -13.88
N ILE A 69 13.80 -2.06 -13.93
CA ILE A 69 14.66 -2.88 -13.07
C ILE A 69 15.50 -1.94 -12.20
N LEU A 70 15.37 -2.07 -10.88
CA LEU A 70 16.16 -1.33 -9.90
C LEU A 70 17.10 -2.29 -9.17
N ARG A 71 18.25 -1.78 -8.72
CA ARG A 71 19.18 -2.58 -7.93
C ARG A 71 18.58 -2.92 -6.57
N ALA A 72 18.83 -4.14 -6.11
CA ALA A 72 18.70 -4.54 -4.71
C ALA A 72 19.86 -5.47 -4.32
N ASP A 73 19.99 -5.77 -3.02
CA ASP A 73 21.03 -6.62 -2.49
C ASP A 73 20.38 -7.74 -1.63
N ALA A 74 19.97 -8.83 -2.29
CA ALA A 74 19.14 -9.90 -1.74
C ALA A 74 17.83 -9.40 -1.10
N CYS A 75 16.88 -9.00 -1.95
CA CYS A 75 15.60 -8.43 -1.55
C CYS A 75 14.59 -9.51 -1.10
N ASP A 76 14.65 -9.88 0.18
CA ASP A 76 13.67 -10.79 0.80
C ASP A 76 12.31 -10.17 1.04
N ALA A 77 12.28 -8.86 1.24
CA ALA A 77 11.06 -8.10 1.50
C ALA A 77 11.18 -6.69 0.94
N LEU A 78 10.03 -6.13 0.56
CA LEU A 78 9.89 -4.73 0.21
C LEU A 78 8.52 -4.24 0.68
N CYS A 79 8.40 -2.93 0.87
CA CYS A 79 7.12 -2.28 1.13
C CYS A 79 6.94 -1.01 0.30
N VAL A 80 5.68 -0.64 0.09
CA VAL A 80 5.25 0.45 -0.78
C VAL A 80 4.43 1.45 0.02
N ALA A 81 4.85 2.71 0.03
CA ALA A 81 4.13 3.81 0.67
C ALA A 81 4.59 5.15 0.10
N ASP A 82 3.82 6.21 0.31
CA ASP A 82 4.24 7.59 0.04
C ASP A 82 5.10 8.08 1.22
N PHE A 83 6.41 7.86 1.16
CA PHE A 83 7.31 8.16 2.28
C PHE A 83 7.69 9.65 2.35
N ASN A 84 7.53 10.40 1.26
CA ASN A 84 7.87 11.83 1.22
C ASN A 84 6.65 12.77 1.19
N GLY A 85 5.42 12.23 1.11
CA GLY A 85 4.19 12.99 1.10
C GLY A 85 3.89 13.73 -0.20
N ASP A 86 4.54 13.36 -1.32
CA ASP A 86 4.32 13.97 -2.63
C ASP A 86 3.13 13.35 -3.40
N GLY A 87 2.52 12.33 -2.79
CA GLY A 87 1.40 11.57 -3.32
C GLY A 87 1.80 10.37 -4.18
N TRP A 88 3.05 10.24 -4.59
CA TRP A 88 3.51 9.11 -5.37
C TRP A 88 4.04 8.02 -4.47
N LEU A 89 3.69 6.77 -4.81
CA LEU A 89 4.10 5.63 -4.02
C LEU A 89 5.56 5.30 -4.29
N ASP A 90 6.36 5.31 -3.24
CA ASP A 90 7.78 4.97 -3.21
C ASP A 90 7.99 3.50 -2.84
N ILE A 91 9.22 3.00 -3.00
CA ILE A 91 9.57 1.60 -2.70
C ILE A 91 10.73 1.53 -1.71
N PHE A 92 10.50 0.96 -0.54
CA PHE A 92 11.58 0.51 0.34
C PHE A 92 11.86 -0.97 0.11
N ALA A 93 13.10 -1.32 -0.22
CA ALA A 93 13.57 -2.68 -0.41
C ALA A 93 14.64 -3.04 0.62
N CYS A 94 14.38 -4.11 1.36
CA CYS A 94 15.33 -4.68 2.29
C CYS A 94 16.56 -5.21 1.56
N SER A 95 17.72 -5.03 2.16
CA SER A 95 18.95 -5.67 1.72
C SER A 95 19.38 -6.74 2.72
N TYR A 96 19.24 -8.02 2.34
CA TYR A 96 19.60 -9.14 3.20
C TYR A 96 21.12 -9.42 3.19
N HIS A 97 21.78 -9.31 2.04
CA HIS A 97 23.24 -9.40 1.96
C HIS A 97 23.85 -8.84 0.66
N GLY A 98 25.08 -8.35 0.76
CA GLY A 98 25.90 -7.87 -0.36
C GLY A 98 26.98 -8.88 -0.76
N GLY A 99 26.69 -10.17 -0.57
CA GLY A 99 27.65 -11.27 -0.67
C GLY A 99 28.03 -11.82 0.68
N VAL A 100 29.27 -11.62 1.13
CA VAL A 100 29.65 -11.96 2.51
C VAL A 100 29.21 -10.90 3.51
N ASP A 101 29.00 -9.66 3.04
CA ASP A 101 28.57 -8.54 3.88
C ASP A 101 27.12 -8.68 4.31
N ARG A 102 26.87 -8.39 5.59
CA ARG A 102 25.57 -8.52 6.27
C ARG A 102 25.08 -7.21 6.87
N ASP A 103 25.99 -6.29 7.15
CA ASP A 103 25.71 -4.97 7.69
C ASP A 103 25.78 -3.95 6.55
N ILE A 104 24.65 -3.77 5.84
CA ILE A 104 24.59 -3.04 4.58
C ILE A 104 23.37 -2.14 4.50
N HIS A 105 23.37 -1.23 3.53
CA HIS A 105 22.24 -0.35 3.31
C HIS A 105 21.10 -1.05 2.55
N SER A 106 19.90 -0.93 3.08
CA SER A 106 18.65 -1.08 2.34
C SER A 106 18.37 0.17 1.48
N PHE A 107 17.53 0.02 0.47
CA PHE A 107 17.26 1.08 -0.51
C PHE A 107 15.83 1.61 -0.39
N LEU A 108 15.67 2.93 -0.27
CA LEU A 108 14.41 3.63 -0.43
C LEU A 108 14.43 4.37 -1.76
N TYR A 109 13.71 3.88 -2.76
CA TYR A 109 13.62 4.47 -4.09
C TYR A 109 12.45 5.44 -4.19
N TRP A 110 12.72 6.65 -4.68
CA TRP A 110 11.72 7.70 -4.84
C TRP A 110 11.01 7.59 -6.19
N ASN A 111 9.69 7.66 -6.16
CA ASN A 111 8.87 7.71 -7.36
C ASN A 111 8.69 9.16 -7.82
N ARG A 112 9.24 9.51 -8.97
CA ARG A 112 9.10 10.84 -9.56
C ARG A 112 8.01 10.81 -10.62
N GLN A 113 6.77 10.89 -10.17
CA GLN A 113 5.59 11.01 -11.04
C GLN A 113 5.39 9.82 -11.99
N GLY A 114 5.55 8.61 -11.47
CA GLY A 114 5.44 7.35 -12.22
C GLY A 114 6.77 6.84 -12.77
N GLU A 115 7.90 7.50 -12.45
CA GLU A 115 9.23 7.12 -12.88
C GLU A 115 10.17 6.83 -11.69
N PHE A 116 10.90 5.72 -11.77
CA PHE A 116 12.00 5.42 -10.84
C PHE A 116 13.34 5.51 -11.55
N LYS A 117 14.32 6.13 -10.87
CA LYS A 117 15.70 6.21 -11.34
C LYS A 117 16.63 5.53 -10.34
N ALA A 118 17.60 4.76 -10.84
CA ALA A 118 18.52 4.05 -9.97
C ALA A 118 19.23 4.99 -8.98
N ALA A 119 19.61 6.20 -9.39
CA ALA A 119 20.30 7.17 -8.55
C ALA A 119 19.38 7.91 -7.55
N ASP A 120 18.07 7.90 -7.76
CA ASP A 120 17.11 8.63 -6.93
C ASP A 120 16.63 7.74 -5.79
N ARG A 121 17.52 7.55 -4.81
CA ARG A 121 17.27 6.71 -3.65
C ARG A 121 17.96 7.23 -2.39
N GLN A 122 17.36 6.97 -1.25
CA GLN A 122 18.01 7.09 0.06
C GLN A 122 18.56 5.73 0.50
N LEU A 123 19.70 5.76 1.20
CA LEU A 123 20.31 4.58 1.82
C LEU A 123 19.93 4.53 3.31
N ILE A 124 19.33 3.43 3.73
CA ILE A 124 18.99 3.18 5.14
C ILE A 124 19.89 2.08 5.66
N TYR A 125 20.73 2.38 6.66
CA TYR A 125 21.68 1.39 7.18
C TYR A 125 20.95 0.31 7.99
N THR A 126 21.09 -0.94 7.58
CA THR A 126 20.36 -2.09 8.12
C THR A 126 21.28 -3.28 8.34
N HIS A 127 20.78 -4.32 8.98
CA HIS A 127 21.57 -5.47 9.39
C HIS A 127 20.90 -6.77 8.92
N SER A 128 21.23 -7.15 7.68
CA SER A 128 20.59 -8.26 6.94
C SER A 128 19.08 -8.15 7.03
N ALA A 129 18.55 -7.08 6.44
CA ALA A 129 17.13 -6.79 6.52
C ALA A 129 16.34 -7.93 5.86
N SER A 130 15.50 -8.62 6.63
CA SER A 130 14.73 -9.80 6.19
C SER A 130 13.23 -9.52 6.09
N GLY A 131 12.81 -8.32 6.49
CA GLY A 131 11.41 -7.92 6.58
C GLY A 131 11.24 -6.42 6.79
N CYS A 132 10.13 -5.87 6.30
CA CYS A 132 9.79 -4.47 6.52
C CYS A 132 8.28 -4.23 6.55
N LEU A 133 7.87 -3.12 7.17
CA LEU A 133 6.50 -2.62 7.21
C LEU A 133 6.51 -1.08 7.25
N ALA A 134 5.64 -0.46 6.45
CA ALA A 134 5.43 0.98 6.42
C ALA A 134 4.10 1.34 7.12
N ALA A 135 4.15 2.28 8.07
CA ALA A 135 2.98 2.83 8.77
C ALA A 135 3.40 4.09 9.54
N ASP A 136 2.48 4.99 9.86
CA ASP A 136 2.65 6.08 10.85
C ASP A 136 2.51 5.47 12.26
N PHE A 137 3.64 5.05 12.86
CA PHE A 137 3.64 4.34 14.14
C PHE A 137 3.54 5.29 15.33
N ASN A 138 4.03 6.53 15.18
CA ASN A 138 4.04 7.53 16.25
C ASN A 138 2.88 8.54 16.14
N GLU A 139 2.05 8.43 15.11
CA GLU A 139 0.95 9.32 14.82
C GLU A 139 1.42 10.78 14.65
N ASP A 140 2.47 11.03 13.87
CA ASP A 140 2.92 12.38 13.50
C ASP A 140 2.50 12.82 12.09
N GLY A 141 1.90 11.91 11.31
CA GLY A 141 1.46 12.15 9.94
C GLY A 141 2.50 11.77 8.88
N PHE A 142 3.69 11.30 9.25
CA PHE A 142 4.69 10.81 8.32
C PHE A 142 4.72 9.27 8.34
N VAL A 143 4.91 8.65 7.18
CA VAL A 143 5.03 7.19 7.11
C VAL A 143 6.39 6.77 7.65
N ASP A 144 6.39 6.03 8.75
CA ASP A 144 7.56 5.42 9.37
C ASP A 144 7.88 4.04 8.77
N LEU A 145 9.00 3.45 9.19
CA LEU A 145 9.48 2.18 8.68
C LEU A 145 9.92 1.23 9.81
N ALA A 146 9.26 0.10 9.96
CA ALA A 146 9.75 -1.01 10.77
C ALA A 146 10.58 -1.97 9.89
N VAL A 147 11.76 -2.37 10.37
CA VAL A 147 12.70 -3.28 9.67
C VAL A 147 13.11 -4.42 10.59
N ALA A 148 12.93 -5.65 10.15
CA ALA A 148 13.49 -6.84 10.79
C ALA A 148 14.94 -7.05 10.38
N ASN A 149 15.84 -6.97 11.35
CA ASN A 149 17.26 -7.20 11.14
C ASN A 149 17.62 -8.62 11.57
N HIS A 150 18.01 -9.46 10.61
CA HIS A 150 18.30 -10.86 10.89
C HIS A 150 19.68 -11.05 11.55
N LYS A 151 20.68 -10.24 11.16
CA LYS A 151 22.07 -10.51 11.53
C LYS A 151 22.90 -9.24 11.64
N VAL A 152 23.56 -9.05 12.77
CA VAL A 152 24.45 -7.90 13.07
C VAL A 152 25.85 -8.41 13.33
N ASN A 153 26.87 -7.88 12.65
CA ASN A 153 28.29 -8.23 12.86
C ASN A 153 28.59 -9.74 12.90
N GLY A 154 27.85 -10.56 12.13
CA GLY A 154 28.08 -12.00 12.16
C GLY A 154 27.15 -12.81 13.08
N ASP A 155 26.30 -12.17 13.89
CA ASP A 155 25.50 -12.82 14.93
C ASP A 155 23.98 -12.64 14.70
N HIS A 156 23.18 -13.66 15.06
CA HIS A 156 21.72 -13.69 15.00
C HIS A 156 21.05 -13.02 16.22
N LEU A 157 21.76 -12.16 16.93
CA LEU A 157 21.22 -11.37 18.05
C LEU A 157 20.92 -9.92 17.64
N GLY A 158 20.49 -9.75 16.38
CA GLY A 158 20.17 -8.44 15.81
C GLY A 158 18.84 -7.86 16.32
N PHE A 159 18.87 -6.61 16.79
CA PHE A 159 17.68 -5.83 17.06
C PHE A 159 17.02 -5.37 15.77
N SER A 160 15.73 -5.62 15.64
CA SER A 160 14.88 -4.98 14.65
C SER A 160 14.76 -3.49 14.98
N SER A 161 14.36 -2.66 14.03
CA SER A 161 14.36 -1.21 14.24
C SER A 161 13.11 -0.57 13.65
N VAL A 162 12.51 0.35 14.39
CA VAL A 162 11.49 1.27 13.87
C VAL A 162 12.16 2.61 13.61
N TRP A 163 12.20 3.04 12.35
CA TRP A 163 12.73 4.32 11.90
C TRP A 163 11.57 5.30 11.79
N TYR A 164 11.63 6.38 12.55
CA TYR A 164 10.63 7.43 12.51
C TYR A 164 10.97 8.45 11.44
N ASN A 165 10.02 8.71 10.56
CA ASN A 165 10.12 9.68 9.50
C ASN A 165 9.77 11.08 10.02
N GLY A 166 9.75 12.09 9.17
CA GLY A 166 9.34 13.44 9.54
C GLY A 166 9.52 14.42 8.40
N PRO A 167 9.36 15.73 8.67
CA PRO A 167 9.42 16.76 7.63
C PRO A 167 10.76 16.80 6.88
N GLU A 168 11.85 16.39 7.52
CA GLU A 168 13.20 16.33 6.93
C GLU A 168 13.58 14.93 6.38
N GLY A 169 12.62 13.99 6.34
CA GLY A 169 12.86 12.61 5.94
C GLY A 169 13.52 11.73 7.02
N PHE A 170 13.83 10.48 6.69
CA PHE A 170 14.42 9.54 7.64
C PHE A 170 15.79 9.98 8.19
N ASP A 171 15.97 9.87 9.51
CA ASP A 171 17.23 10.13 10.21
C ASP A 171 17.60 8.94 11.10
N LYS A 172 18.86 8.47 11.02
CA LYS A 172 19.38 7.36 11.84
C LYS A 172 19.31 7.57 13.35
N ARG A 173 19.20 8.83 13.79
CA ARG A 173 19.04 9.21 15.20
C ARG A 173 17.60 9.07 15.69
N ARG A 174 16.63 9.02 14.77
CA ARG A 174 15.19 8.90 15.06
C ARG A 174 14.74 7.46 14.84
N ARG A 175 15.24 6.56 15.68
CA ARG A 175 14.83 5.15 15.63
C ARG A 175 14.71 4.54 17.03
N THR A 176 13.83 3.55 17.15
CA THR A 176 13.74 2.67 18.30
C THR A 176 14.23 1.29 17.89
N ASP A 177 15.18 0.75 18.63
CA ASP A 177 15.60 -0.65 18.47
C ASP A 177 14.65 -1.55 19.29
N LEU A 178 14.09 -2.55 18.62
CA LEU A 178 13.22 -3.57 19.21
C LEU A 178 14.10 -4.76 19.62
N PRO A 179 13.94 -5.29 20.85
CA PRO A 179 14.80 -6.33 21.41
C PRO A 179 14.48 -7.72 20.83
N THR A 180 14.67 -7.86 19.52
CA THR A 180 14.53 -9.14 18.81
C THR A 180 15.86 -9.89 18.79
N ALA A 181 15.81 -11.19 18.54
CA ALA A 181 16.99 -12.03 18.34
C ALA A 181 17.02 -12.53 16.89
N GLY A 182 17.47 -11.67 15.98
CA GLY A 182 17.71 -12.03 14.58
C GLY A 182 16.51 -12.70 13.90
N PRO A 183 15.33 -12.04 13.84
CA PRO A 183 14.17 -12.61 13.18
C PRO A 183 14.46 -12.86 11.69
N HIS A 184 14.03 -14.04 11.21
CA HIS A 184 14.13 -14.41 9.81
C HIS A 184 12.74 -14.32 9.17
N GLY A 185 12.55 -13.30 8.33
CA GLY A 185 11.29 -13.05 7.63
C GLY A 185 10.31 -12.24 8.47
N MET A 186 9.56 -11.37 7.78
CA MET A 186 8.32 -10.79 8.28
C MET A 186 7.22 -11.07 7.29
N THR A 187 6.19 -11.81 7.71
CA THR A 187 4.91 -11.81 6.99
C THR A 187 4.11 -10.64 7.54
N ALA A 188 4.11 -9.53 6.82
CA ALA A 188 3.29 -8.38 7.16
C ALA A 188 2.16 -8.23 6.14
N LEU A 189 0.95 -7.98 6.64
CA LEU A 189 -0.10 -7.34 5.85
C LEU A 189 0.16 -5.84 5.95
N GLU A 190 0.42 -5.20 4.82
CA GLU A 190 0.61 -3.75 4.78
C GLU A 190 -0.71 -3.05 5.08
N PRO A 191 -0.73 -2.02 5.96
CA PRO A 191 -1.93 -1.23 6.19
C PRO A 191 -2.30 -0.41 4.95
N GLY A 192 -3.59 -0.08 4.85
CA GLY A 192 -4.15 0.78 3.82
C GLY A 192 -4.51 0.07 2.52
N ASN A 193 -5.06 0.84 1.58
CA ASN A 193 -5.60 0.33 0.33
C ASN A 193 -4.53 -0.37 -0.52
N ALA A 194 -4.75 -1.63 -0.93
CA ALA A 194 -3.75 -2.37 -1.70
C ALA A 194 -3.40 -1.75 -3.06
N LEU A 195 -4.34 -1.03 -3.69
CA LEU A 195 -4.12 -0.39 -4.99
C LEU A 195 -3.43 0.96 -4.82
N THR A 196 -4.02 1.86 -4.04
CA THR A 196 -3.56 3.25 -3.99
C THR A 196 -2.66 3.56 -2.81
N ARG A 197 -2.61 2.68 -1.79
CA ARG A 197 -2.10 2.96 -0.44
C ARG A 197 -2.67 4.23 0.18
N GLY A 198 -3.78 4.70 -0.39
CA GLY A 198 -4.53 5.82 0.12
C GLY A 198 -5.19 5.45 1.45
N PRO A 199 -5.62 6.47 2.20
CA PRO A 199 -6.15 6.26 3.52
C PRO A 199 -7.54 5.62 3.52
N GLU A 200 -8.29 5.67 2.40
CA GLU A 200 -9.64 5.12 2.30
C GLU A 200 -9.69 3.67 1.80
N GLU A 201 -10.40 2.85 2.56
CA GLU A 201 -10.99 1.60 2.09
C GLU A 201 -12.49 1.77 1.87
N TYR A 202 -13.04 0.99 0.94
CA TYR A 202 -14.44 1.13 0.55
C TYR A 202 -15.26 -0.11 0.92
N TYR A 203 -16.42 0.13 1.53
CA TYR A 203 -17.47 -0.88 1.70
C TYR A 203 -18.68 -0.49 0.85
N GLU A 204 -19.13 -1.36 -0.04
CA GLU A 204 -20.37 -1.16 -0.80
C GLU A 204 -21.49 -2.01 -0.20
N SER A 205 -22.62 -1.36 0.11
CA SER A 205 -23.80 -2.06 0.59
C SER A 205 -24.40 -2.95 -0.49
N ALA A 206 -25.22 -3.93 -0.11
CA ALA A 206 -26.16 -4.50 -1.07
C ALA A 206 -27.12 -3.41 -1.59
N PRO A 207 -27.56 -3.45 -2.86
CA PRO A 207 -28.68 -2.64 -3.32
C PRO A 207 -29.94 -2.93 -2.51
N PHE A 208 -30.71 -1.90 -2.18
CA PHE A 208 -31.96 -2.01 -1.45
C PHE A 208 -33.05 -1.16 -2.07
N GLU A 209 -34.30 -1.57 -1.88
CA GLU A 209 -35.46 -0.87 -2.41
C GLU A 209 -35.88 0.28 -1.49
N LEU A 210 -36.25 1.39 -2.10
CA LEU A 210 -36.92 2.51 -1.47
C LEU A 210 -38.40 2.50 -1.89
N PRO A 211 -39.34 2.92 -1.02
CA PRO A 211 -40.72 3.09 -1.42
C PRO A 211 -40.87 4.02 -2.62
N SER A 212 -41.90 3.79 -3.44
CA SER A 212 -42.19 4.66 -4.59
C SER A 212 -42.36 6.12 -4.15
N GLY A 213 -41.63 7.02 -4.79
CA GLY A 213 -41.63 8.45 -4.46
C GLY A 213 -40.71 8.84 -3.29
N ALA A 214 -40.02 7.88 -2.65
CA ALA A 214 -39.13 8.18 -1.54
C ALA A 214 -37.94 9.04 -1.97
N VAL A 215 -37.61 10.02 -1.15
CA VAL A 215 -36.45 10.90 -1.29
C VAL A 215 -35.57 10.75 -0.06
N LEU A 216 -34.28 10.49 -0.26
CA LEU A 216 -33.30 10.41 0.82
C LEU A 216 -33.25 11.74 1.60
N ARG A 217 -33.19 11.65 2.93
CA ARG A 217 -33.16 12.79 3.86
C ARG A 217 -31.92 12.85 4.71
N LYS A 218 -31.42 11.69 5.13
CA LYS A 218 -30.23 11.60 5.97
C LYS A 218 -29.58 10.25 5.82
N ALA A 219 -28.26 10.21 5.97
CA ALA A 219 -27.53 8.97 6.11
C ALA A 219 -26.48 9.14 7.19
N CYS A 220 -26.49 8.24 8.17
CA CYS A 220 -25.62 8.28 9.34
C CYS A 220 -25.18 6.88 9.73
N TRP A 221 -24.22 6.80 10.65
CA TRP A 221 -23.68 5.54 11.12
C TRP A 221 -23.40 5.60 12.62
N GLU A 222 -23.39 4.42 13.23
CA GLU A 222 -22.98 4.20 14.61
C GLU A 222 -21.70 3.34 14.59
N GLY A 223 -20.76 3.65 15.48
CA GLY A 223 -19.50 2.92 15.54
C GLY A 223 -18.41 3.65 16.32
N THR A 224 -17.22 3.07 16.28
CA THR A 224 -16.00 3.70 16.80
C THR A 224 -15.19 4.25 15.64
N ILE A 225 -14.95 5.56 15.68
CA ILE A 225 -14.04 6.25 14.76
C ILE A 225 -12.84 6.70 15.60
N PRO A 226 -11.71 5.97 15.55
CA PRO A 226 -10.52 6.38 16.28
C PRO A 226 -10.01 7.74 15.82
N ALA A 227 -9.14 8.37 16.63
CA ALA A 227 -8.43 9.58 16.22
C ALA A 227 -7.70 9.34 14.88
N LYS A 228 -7.68 10.36 14.01
CA LYS A 228 -7.13 10.33 12.63
C LYS A 228 -7.80 9.36 11.67
N CYS A 229 -8.93 8.77 12.06
CA CYS A 229 -9.81 8.06 11.16
C CYS A 229 -11.03 8.93 10.82
N TRP A 230 -11.67 8.64 9.70
CA TRP A 230 -12.92 9.26 9.31
C TRP A 230 -13.82 8.27 8.59
N VAL A 231 -15.08 8.65 8.48
CA VAL A 231 -16.06 7.93 7.68
C VAL A 231 -16.77 8.95 6.83
N LYS A 232 -16.88 8.66 5.54
CA LYS A 232 -17.80 9.37 4.64
C LYS A 232 -18.72 8.35 3.99
N ILE A 233 -19.85 8.84 3.49
CA ILE A 233 -20.79 8.02 2.75
C ILE A 233 -21.07 8.64 1.38
N GLN A 234 -21.26 7.78 0.40
CA GLN A 234 -21.72 8.11 -0.94
C GLN A 234 -22.97 7.30 -1.24
N PHE A 235 -23.84 7.84 -2.07
CA PHE A 235 -25.03 7.13 -2.53
C PHE A 235 -25.14 7.15 -4.04
N ARG A 236 -25.85 6.16 -4.56
CA ARG A 236 -26.42 6.19 -5.90
C ARG A 236 -27.86 5.70 -5.82
N VAL A 237 -28.72 6.30 -6.64
CA VAL A 237 -30.15 6.01 -6.70
C VAL A 237 -30.53 5.79 -8.16
N ALA A 238 -31.41 4.82 -8.42
CA ALA A 238 -31.87 4.50 -9.77
C ALA A 238 -33.32 4.01 -9.76
N ALA A 239 -33.95 4.01 -10.93
CA ALA A 239 -35.30 3.47 -11.12
C ALA A 239 -35.34 1.92 -11.07
N SER A 240 -34.21 1.26 -11.35
CA SER A 240 -34.06 -0.20 -11.32
C SER A 240 -32.73 -0.60 -10.69
N LYS A 241 -32.66 -1.85 -10.22
CA LYS A 241 -31.44 -2.42 -9.65
C LYS A 241 -30.25 -2.38 -10.62
N ASP A 242 -30.46 -2.80 -11.87
CA ASP A 242 -29.42 -2.76 -12.92
C ASP A 242 -29.00 -1.33 -13.28
N GLY A 243 -29.90 -0.37 -13.09
CA GLY A 243 -29.60 1.06 -13.28
C GLY A 243 -28.50 1.55 -12.34
N LEU A 244 -28.42 1.01 -11.12
CA LEU A 244 -27.41 1.40 -10.13
C LEU A 244 -25.99 1.20 -10.67
N GLU A 245 -25.72 0.12 -11.39
CA GLU A 245 -24.38 -0.18 -11.93
C GLU A 245 -23.86 0.89 -12.89
N ARG A 246 -24.78 1.63 -13.53
CA ARG A 246 -24.49 2.68 -14.50
C ARG A 246 -24.58 4.08 -13.90
N THR A 247 -25.14 4.20 -12.71
CA THR A 247 -25.26 5.48 -11.99
C THR A 247 -23.98 5.76 -11.23
N ALA A 248 -23.44 6.96 -11.44
CA ALA A 248 -22.29 7.44 -10.68
C ALA A 248 -22.62 7.59 -9.19
N TRP A 249 -21.63 7.35 -8.35
CA TRP A 249 -21.71 7.68 -6.93
C TRP A 249 -21.79 9.19 -6.74
N SER A 250 -22.59 9.65 -5.78
CA SER A 250 -22.58 11.03 -5.32
C SER A 250 -21.20 11.43 -4.81
N ARG A 251 -20.96 12.73 -4.61
CA ARG A 251 -19.83 13.15 -3.79
C ARG A 251 -19.91 12.52 -2.39
N PRO A 252 -18.78 12.27 -1.71
CA PRO A 252 -18.76 11.86 -0.30
C PRO A 252 -19.30 12.96 0.61
N PHE A 253 -19.98 12.56 1.69
CA PHE A 253 -20.49 13.48 2.71
C PHE A 253 -20.51 12.83 4.11
N GLY A 254 -20.48 13.67 5.15
CA GLY A 254 -20.59 13.31 6.56
C GLY A 254 -22.02 13.09 7.07
N CYS A 255 -22.20 12.47 8.24
CA CYS A 255 -23.51 12.29 8.88
C CYS A 255 -24.21 13.64 9.22
N ASP A 256 -23.42 14.68 9.49
CA ASP A 256 -23.92 16.03 9.82
C ASP A 256 -23.90 16.98 8.61
N GLU A 257 -23.50 16.50 7.43
CA GLU A 257 -23.48 17.29 6.20
C GLU A 257 -24.81 17.19 5.44
N ALA A 258 -25.16 18.27 4.73
CA ALA A 258 -26.31 18.25 3.83
C ALA A 258 -26.11 17.23 2.70
N LEU A 259 -27.19 16.51 2.38
CA LEU A 259 -27.20 15.58 1.25
C LEU A 259 -26.81 16.28 -0.05
N PRO A 260 -26.02 15.62 -0.90
CA PRO A 260 -25.78 16.06 -2.26
C PRO A 260 -27.10 16.29 -3.03
N PRO A 261 -27.29 17.43 -3.71
CA PRO A 261 -28.54 17.76 -4.41
C PRO A 261 -28.96 16.71 -5.44
N GLU A 262 -28.01 16.03 -6.07
CA GLU A 262 -28.23 14.93 -7.02
C GLU A 262 -28.99 13.73 -6.42
N LEU A 263 -29.05 13.59 -5.09
CA LEU A 263 -29.78 12.53 -4.39
C LEU A 263 -31.24 12.90 -4.06
N SER A 264 -31.67 14.12 -4.40
CA SER A 264 -33.04 14.59 -4.16
C SER A 264 -34.07 14.02 -5.14
N THR A 265 -33.64 13.25 -6.14
CA THR A 265 -34.51 12.63 -7.14
C THR A 265 -35.12 11.33 -6.63
N ALA A 266 -36.41 11.10 -6.92
CA ALA A 266 -37.08 9.84 -6.59
C ALA A 266 -36.51 8.68 -7.41
N GLY A 267 -36.20 7.57 -6.74
CA GLY A 267 -35.88 6.30 -7.37
C GLY A 267 -36.19 5.14 -6.43
N CYS A 268 -36.57 4.00 -6.99
CA CYS A 268 -37.03 2.84 -6.22
C CYS A 268 -35.88 1.97 -5.71
N TRP A 269 -34.64 2.22 -6.16
CA TRP A 269 -33.46 1.46 -5.76
C TRP A 269 -32.35 2.41 -5.32
N ALA A 270 -31.71 2.07 -4.20
CA ALA A 270 -30.58 2.81 -3.66
C ALA A 270 -29.45 1.85 -3.25
N GLN A 271 -28.25 2.40 -3.20
CA GLN A 271 -27.08 1.74 -2.66
C GLN A 271 -26.17 2.79 -2.05
N TYR A 272 -25.48 2.44 -0.96
CA TYR A 272 -24.47 3.31 -0.37
C TYR A 272 -23.09 2.68 -0.44
N ARG A 273 -22.08 3.54 -0.44
CA ARG A 273 -20.67 3.19 -0.29
C ARG A 273 -20.10 3.98 0.87
N LEU A 274 -19.45 3.30 1.80
CA LEU A 274 -18.70 3.92 2.88
C LEU A 274 -17.26 4.11 2.43
N GLU A 275 -16.71 5.28 2.72
CA GLU A 275 -15.27 5.52 2.71
C GLU A 275 -14.80 5.42 4.16
N LEU A 276 -14.05 4.37 4.48
CA LEU A 276 -13.47 4.12 5.80
C LEU A 276 -12.02 4.58 5.75
N GLY A 277 -11.79 5.81 6.21
CA GLY A 277 -10.50 6.49 6.08
C GLY A 277 -9.64 6.38 7.33
N ALA A 278 -8.34 6.19 7.15
CA ALA A 278 -7.33 6.30 8.19
C ALA A 278 -6.01 6.80 7.61
N PHE A 279 -5.51 7.94 8.09
CA PHE A 279 -4.30 8.54 7.54
C PHE A 279 -3.05 7.77 7.97
N ASN A 280 -2.38 7.09 7.04
CA ASN A 280 -1.13 6.34 7.25
C ASN A 280 -1.16 5.39 8.46
N SER A 281 -2.33 5.02 8.98
CA SER A 281 -2.48 4.49 10.35
C SER A 281 -2.74 2.99 10.38
N LEU A 282 -2.38 2.36 11.51
CA LEU A 282 -2.78 1.00 11.88
C LEU A 282 -4.18 0.93 12.52
N ARG A 283 -4.94 2.03 12.51
CA ARG A 283 -6.32 2.10 13.00
C ARG A 283 -7.29 2.12 11.84
N SER A 284 -8.50 1.60 12.06
CA SER A 284 -9.58 1.66 11.07
C SER A 284 -10.91 1.98 11.76
N PRO A 285 -11.80 2.76 11.13
CA PRO A 285 -13.16 2.90 11.62
C PRO A 285 -13.85 1.53 11.75
N ARG A 286 -14.65 1.36 12.81
CA ARG A 286 -15.47 0.15 13.01
C ARG A 286 -16.92 0.56 13.18
N LEU A 287 -17.74 0.26 12.19
CA LEU A 287 -19.16 0.60 12.20
C LEU A 287 -20.00 -0.59 12.62
N THR A 288 -20.98 -0.35 13.49
CA THR A 288 -21.96 -1.34 13.92
C THR A 288 -23.29 -1.20 13.19
N ARG A 289 -23.57 -0.01 12.64
CA ARG A 289 -24.82 0.28 11.93
C ARG A 289 -24.65 1.43 10.95
N VAL A 290 -25.36 1.36 9.82
CA VAL A 290 -25.66 2.51 8.95
C VAL A 290 -27.18 2.70 8.94
N ALA A 291 -27.64 3.91 9.20
CA ALA A 291 -29.03 4.31 9.17
C ALA A 291 -29.27 5.24 7.97
N VAL A 292 -30.28 4.91 7.18
CA VAL A 292 -30.70 5.68 6.01
C VAL A 292 -32.13 6.13 6.24
N GLU A 293 -32.35 7.44 6.23
CA GLU A 293 -33.65 8.06 6.41
C GLU A 293 -34.14 8.61 5.06
N TYR A 294 -35.42 8.40 4.78
CA TYR A 294 -36.10 8.89 3.58
C TYR A 294 -37.51 9.37 3.93
N ALA A 295 -38.05 10.24 3.08
CA ALA A 295 -39.44 10.70 3.17
C ALA A 295 -40.20 10.31 1.90
N VAL A 296 -41.47 9.94 2.05
CA VAL A 296 -42.42 9.66 0.97
C VAL A 296 -43.33 10.87 0.78
#